data_AF-A0A3D0TUV3-F1
#
_entry.id   AF-A0A3D0TUV3-F1
#
_cell.length_a   1.000
_cell.length_b   1.000
_cell.length_c   1.000
_cell.angle_alpha   90.00
_cell.angle_beta   90.00
_cell.angle_gamma   90.00
#
_symmetry.space_group_name_H-M   'P 1'
#
loop_
_entity.id
_entity.type
_entity.pdbx_description
1 polymer ?
#
loop_
_entity_poly.entity_id
_entity_poly.type
_entity_poly.pdbx_seq_one_letter_code
_entity_poly.pdbx_strand_id
1 'polypeptide(L)' 'MPDDGPYSWEHGAPDAPLLVCLHGIGSCADAFEGQKPLAQRIGRRLAAWDAPGYRRSADP' A
#
# COMPACT_ATOMS: atom_id res chain seq x y z
N MET A 1 -3.36 -11.69 -19.36
CA MET A 1 -3.03 -10.26 -19.28
C MET A 1 -2.36 -10.07 -17.94
N PRO A 2 -1.19 -9.40 -17.84
CA PRO A 2 -0.73 -9.00 -16.52
C PRO A 2 -1.81 -8.09 -15.92
N ASP A 3 -2.15 -8.29 -14.64
CA ASP A 3 -3.26 -7.59 -13.99
C ASP A 3 -3.22 -6.07 -14.24
N ASP A 4 -4.24 -5.52 -14.92
CA ASP A 4 -4.45 -4.07 -15.15
C ASP A 4 -4.82 -3.31 -13.86
N GLY A 5 -4.66 -3.95 -12.69
CA GLY A 5 -4.97 -3.37 -11.40
C GLY A 5 -3.89 -2.40 -10.91
N PRO A 6 -4.24 -1.49 -9.98
CA PRO A 6 -3.24 -0.61 -9.38
C PRO A 6 -2.17 -1.43 -8.65
N TYR A 7 -0.91 -1.00 -8.78
CA TYR A 7 0.19 -1.56 -8.02
C TYR A 7 -0.11 -1.43 -6.53
N SER A 8 0.09 -2.51 -5.78
CA SER A 8 -0.08 -2.52 -4.34
C SER A 8 0.93 -3.46 -3.67
N TRP A 9 1.14 -3.23 -2.37
CA TRP A 9 1.91 -4.11 -1.51
C TRP A 9 1.21 -4.27 -0.17
N GLU A 10 1.52 -5.37 0.51
CA GLU A 10 0.99 -5.69 1.82
C GLU A 10 2.09 -6.12 2.79
N HIS A 11 1.90 -5.84 4.08
CA HIS A 11 2.83 -6.24 5.13
C HIS A 11 2.08 -6.55 6.44
N GLY A 12 2.37 -7.71 7.03
CA GLY A 12 1.77 -8.15 8.29
C GLY A 12 1.06 -9.50 8.16
N ALA A 13 0.48 -9.98 9.26
CA ALA A 13 -0.22 -11.25 9.28
C ALA A 13 -1.55 -11.16 8.50
N PRO A 14 -1.92 -12.16 7.67
CA PRO A 14 -3.12 -12.10 6.84
C PRO A 14 -4.43 -11.92 7.62
N ASP A 15 -4.48 -12.42 8.85
CA ASP A 15 -5.61 -12.40 9.79
C ASP A 15 -5.62 -11.18 10.72
N ALA A 16 -4.56 -10.37 10.72
CA ALA A 16 -4.53 -9.14 11.48
C ALA A 16 -5.47 -8.08 10.87
N PRO A 17 -6.08 -7.19 11.68
CA PRO A 17 -6.90 -6.11 11.17
C PRO A 17 -6.14 -5.22 10.18
N LEU A 18 -6.76 -4.98 9.02
CA LEU A 18 -6.17 -4.22 7.92
C LEU A 18 -6.23 -2.71 8.16
N LEU A 19 -5.12 -2.04 7.91
CA LEU A 19 -5.00 -0.59 7.75
C LEU A 19 -4.65 -0.30 6.29
N VAL A 20 -5.52 0.44 5.61
CA VAL A 20 -5.31 0.87 4.23
C VAL A 20 -4.67 2.25 4.23
N CYS A 21 -3.51 2.37 3.60
CA CYS A 21 -2.74 3.60 3.50
C CYS A 21 -2.88 4.22 2.10
N LEU A 22 -3.56 5.37 2.04
CA LEU A 22 -3.79 6.13 0.81
C LEU A 22 -2.85 7.33 0.78
N HIS A 23 -2.01 7.43 -0.25
CA HIS A 23 -1.13 8.58 -0.40
C HIS A 23 -1.88 9.81 -0.93
N GLY A 24 -1.32 11.00 -0.71
CA GLY A 24 -1.80 12.24 -1.31
C GLY A 24 -1.15 12.55 -2.65
N ILE A 25 -1.54 13.68 -3.25
CA ILE A 25 -0.95 14.20 -4.50
C ILE A 25 0.56 14.40 -4.32
N GLY A 26 1.35 14.02 -5.33
CA GLY A 26 2.82 14.13 -5.30
C GLY A 26 3.54 13.06 -4.48
N SER A 27 2.83 12.03 -4.02
CA SER A 27 3.38 10.90 -3.24
C SER A 27 3.06 9.55 -3.90
N CYS A 28 3.34 8.43 -3.23
CA CYS A 28 3.11 7.06 -3.73
C CYS A 28 3.10 6.05 -2.56
N ALA A 29 2.86 4.77 -2.86
CA ALA A 29 2.79 3.70 -1.87
C ALA A 29 4.04 3.58 -0.98
N ASP A 30 5.23 3.87 -1.53
CA ASP A 30 6.50 3.76 -0.80
C ASP A 30 6.60 4.74 0.40
N ALA A 31 5.77 5.79 0.45
CA ALA A 31 5.72 6.71 1.59
C ALA A 31 5.34 6.03 2.91
N PHE A 32 4.75 4.83 2.85
CA PHE A 32 4.32 4.06 4.01
C PHE A 32 5.29 2.95 4.43
N GLU A 33 6.45 2.82 3.78
CA GLU A 33 7.47 1.81 4.11
C GLU A 33 7.94 1.92 5.58
N GLY A 34 8.12 3.15 6.08
CA GLY A 34 8.59 3.41 7.44
C GLY A 34 7.61 2.99 8.55
N GLN A 35 6.35 2.76 8.22
CA GLN A 35 5.29 2.40 9.16
C GLN A 35 5.19 0.88 9.37
N LYS A 36 5.83 0.06 8.53
CA LYS A 36 5.83 -1.41 8.64
C LYS A 36 6.26 -1.92 10.04
N PRO A 37 7.36 -1.44 10.65
CA PRO A 37 7.76 -1.90 11.98
C PRO A 37 6.74 -1.54 13.06
N LEU A 38 6.14 -0.34 12.97
CA LEU A 38 5.13 0.09 13.93
C LEU A 38 3.88 -0.77 13.82
N ALA A 39 3.41 -1.01 12.59
CA ALA A 39 2.26 -1.85 12.33
C ALA A 39 2.41 -3.27 12.85
N GLN A 40 3.57 -3.87 12.62
CA GLN A 40 3.90 -5.18 13.18
C GLN A 40 3.82 -5.17 14.70
N ARG A 41 4.39 -4.14 15.35
CA ARG A 41 4.37 -3.99 16.81
C ARG A 41 2.96 -3.86 17.38
N ILE A 42 2.03 -3.25 16.65
CA ILE A 42 0.63 -3.10 17.08
C ILE A 42 -0.32 -4.18 16.53
N GLY A 43 0.23 -5.22 15.89
CA GLY A 43 -0.55 -6.35 15.37
C GLY A 43 -1.52 -5.96 14.26
N ARG A 44 -1.10 -5.11 13.32
CA ARG A 44 -1.90 -4.67 12.16
C ARG A 44 -1.26 -5.11 10.85
N ARG A 45 -2.11 -5.43 9.87
CA ARG A 45 -1.70 -5.60 8.47
C ARG A 45 -1.79 -4.26 7.77
N LEU A 46 -0.78 -3.88 7.01
CA LEU A 46 -0.80 -2.71 6.14
C LEU A 46 -1.00 -3.15 4.70
N ALA A 47 -1.79 -2.38 3.98
CA ALA A 47 -1.78 -2.36 2.53
C ALA A 47 -1.62 -0.92 2.05
N ALA A 48 -0.76 -0.72 1.06
CA ALA A 48 -0.65 0.55 0.35
C ALA A 48 -0.63 0.30 -1.15
N TRP A 49 -1.05 1.31 -1.89
CA TRP A 49 -1.19 1.26 -3.34
C TRP A 49 -0.64 2.53 -3.98
N ASP A 50 -0.27 2.42 -5.24
CA ASP A 50 -0.13 3.58 -6.11
C ASP A 50 -1.50 3.83 -6.76
N ALA A 51 -2.08 5.02 -6.59
CA ALA A 51 -3.33 5.36 -7.25
C ALA A 51 -3.16 5.34 -8.79
N PRO A 52 -4.24 5.15 -9.59
CA PRO A 52 -4.16 5.25 -11.05
C PRO A 52 -3.49 6.55 -11.51
N GLY A 53 -2.59 6.44 -12.49
CA GLY A 53 -1.75 7.55 -12.97
C GLY A 53 -0.56 7.91 -12.06
N TYR A 54 -0.37 7.23 -10.93
CA TYR A 54 0.78 7.41 -10.06
C TYR A 54 1.78 6.27 -10.22
N ARG A 55 3.04 6.66 -10.45
CA ARG A 55 4.23 5.79 -10.40
C ARG A 55 4.06 4.45 -11.14
N ARG A 56 3.79 3.35 -10.42
CA ARG A 56 3.72 1.99 -11.01
C ARG A 56 2.32 1.65 -11.53
N SER A 57 1.31 2.41 -11.15
CA SER A 57 -0.06 2.23 -11.62
C SER A 57 -0.30 3.01 -12.91
N ALA A 58 -0.85 2.35 -13.92
CA ALA A 58 -1.22 2.98 -15.18
C ALA A 58 -2.28 4.06 -14.99
N ASP A 59 -2.29 5.05 -15.90
CA ASP A 59 -3.39 6.01 -16.05
C ASP A 59 -4.40 5.41 -17.07
N PRO A 60 -5.66 5.14 -16.67
CA PRO A 60 -6.65 4.48 -17.52
C PRO A 60 -7.21 5.36 -18.66
#